data_AF-A0A134B849-F1
#
_entry.id   AF-A0A134B849-F1
#
_cell.length_a   1.000
_cell.length_b   1.000
_cell.length_c   1.000
_cell.angle_alpha   90.00
_cell.angle_beta   90.00
_cell.angle_gamma   90.00
#
_symmetry.space_group_name_H-M   'P 1'
#
loop_
_entity.id
_entity.type
_entity.pdbx_description
1 polymer ?
#
loop_
_entity_poly.entity_id
_entity_poly.type
_entity_poly.pdbx_seq_one_letter_code
_entity_poly.pdbx_strand_id
1 'polypeptide(L)'
;KKQMTDAFMADQTIRERYGLREGDTFSSRFSVASLESILFFIVASAHYVLERIFDQFKADVIKQINSSVVATIPWYHQQALNYQHGDKLQLDEQTLQWKYPTVDESKRLVRYVAVKDHGGSIQVLVSKDKDGLPEPLTEDELRSFTAYMSSIKIAGVVLAVRSLPADILSITASIQLDPLVYLPSGVRIRDGKRPV
;
A
#
# COMPACT_ATOMS: atom_id res chain seq x y z
N LYS A 1 19.76 28.50 2.98
CA LYS A 1 20.54 29.69 3.41
C LYS A 1 20.33 30.04 4.89
N LYS A 2 19.11 30.31 5.37
CA LYS A 2 18.84 30.68 6.79
C LYS A 2 19.43 29.70 7.82
N GLN A 3 19.17 28.40 7.70
CA GLN A 3 19.74 27.40 8.62
C GLN A 3 21.28 27.42 8.71
N MET A 4 21.98 27.67 7.60
CA MET A 4 23.45 27.71 7.60
C MET A 4 23.97 29.00 8.24
N THR A 5 23.32 30.13 7.99
CA THR A 5 23.70 31.41 8.63
C THR A 5 23.40 31.40 10.12
N ASP A 6 22.33 30.75 10.55
CA ASP A 6 21.97 30.64 11.96
C ASP A 6 22.95 29.72 12.71
N ALA A 7 23.38 28.62 12.10
CA ALA A 7 24.42 27.74 12.64
C ALA A 7 25.80 28.44 12.74
N PHE A 8 26.17 29.23 11.72
CA PHE A 8 27.40 30.03 11.73
C PHE A 8 27.41 31.10 12.83
N MET A 9 26.27 31.76 13.05
CA MET A 9 26.11 32.76 14.11
C MET A 9 25.99 32.15 15.51
N ALA A 10 25.77 30.84 15.64
CA ALA A 10 25.69 30.12 16.91
C ALA A 10 27.06 29.60 17.40
N ASP A 11 28.06 29.50 16.53
CA ASP A 11 29.39 28.99 16.89
C ASP A 11 30.18 30.02 17.72
N GLN A 12 30.62 29.58 18.90
CA GLN A 12 31.31 30.41 19.89
C GLN A 12 32.69 30.90 19.38
N THR A 13 33.39 30.07 18.61
CA THR A 13 34.71 30.38 18.04
C THR A 13 34.62 31.46 16.96
N ILE A 14 33.54 31.41 16.16
CA ILE A 14 33.27 32.38 15.10
C ILE A 14 32.85 33.73 15.70
N ARG A 15 32.03 33.71 16.76
CA ARG A 15 31.63 34.93 17.49
C ARG A 15 32.82 35.69 18.05
N GLU A 16 33.77 34.98 18.64
CA GLU A 16 34.99 35.58 19.20
C GLU A 16 35.87 36.22 18.12
N ARG A 17 36.06 35.55 16.96
CA ARG A 17 36.90 36.08 15.88
C ARG A 17 36.28 37.28 15.14
N TYR A 18 34.96 37.32 14.99
CA TYR A 18 34.26 38.38 14.28
C TYR A 18 33.69 39.47 15.21
N GLY A 19 33.85 39.34 16.53
CA GLY A 19 33.35 40.32 17.51
C GLY A 19 31.83 40.46 17.54
N LEU A 20 31.11 39.37 17.28
CA LEU A 20 29.64 39.34 17.18
C LEU A 20 29.02 39.32 18.59
N ARG A 21 28.00 40.17 18.84
CA ARG A 21 27.29 40.23 20.13
C ARG A 21 26.08 39.30 20.13
N GLU A 22 25.65 38.85 21.31
CA GLU A 22 24.42 38.08 21.46
C GLU A 22 23.21 38.90 20.97
N GLY A 23 22.54 38.42 19.92
CA GLY A 23 21.37 39.07 19.32
C GLY A 23 21.61 39.69 17.93
N ASP A 24 22.86 39.72 17.44
CA ASP A 24 23.14 40.19 16.08
C ASP A 24 22.59 39.20 15.03
N THR A 25 21.89 39.72 14.01
CA THR A 25 21.46 38.92 12.85
C THR A 25 22.50 38.95 11.74
N PHE A 26 22.64 37.85 11.00
CA PHE A 26 23.62 37.73 9.91
C PHE A 26 23.50 38.89 8.89
N SER A 27 22.28 39.29 8.54
CA SER A 27 21.99 40.41 7.63
C SER A 27 22.37 41.79 8.18
N SER A 28 22.50 41.95 9.49
CA SER A 28 22.89 43.23 10.11
C SER A 28 24.41 43.42 10.15
N ARG A 29 25.18 42.34 10.10
CA ARG A 29 26.66 42.37 10.25
C ARG A 29 27.39 42.05 8.97
N PHE A 30 26.82 41.20 8.12
CA PHE A 30 27.41 40.81 6.85
C PHE A 30 26.64 41.45 5.71
N SER A 31 27.37 42.18 4.85
CA SER A 31 26.81 42.71 3.60
C SER A 31 26.36 41.56 2.69
N VAL A 32 25.38 41.82 1.83
CA VAL A 32 24.89 40.84 0.85
C VAL A 32 26.02 40.35 -0.07
N ALA A 33 27.01 41.22 -0.35
CA ALA A 33 28.20 40.94 -1.15
C ALA A 33 29.43 40.48 -0.34
N SER A 34 29.28 40.18 0.96
CA SER A 34 30.37 39.56 1.75
C SER A 34 30.73 38.18 1.19
N LEU A 35 32.01 37.82 1.34
CA LEU A 35 32.53 36.51 0.94
C LEU A 35 31.75 35.37 1.59
N GLU A 36 31.40 35.52 2.87
CA GLU A 36 30.61 34.58 3.66
C GLU A 36 29.18 34.43 3.10
N SER A 37 28.51 35.55 2.77
CA SER A 37 27.17 35.51 2.17
C SER A 37 27.16 34.84 0.79
N ILE A 38 28.21 35.06 -0.01
CA ILE A 38 28.38 34.44 -1.33
C ILE A 38 28.64 32.94 -1.19
N LEU A 39 29.53 32.52 -0.28
CA LEU A 39 29.80 31.11 0.01
C LEU A 39 28.54 30.37 0.48
N PHE A 40 27.80 30.93 1.45
CA PHE A 40 26.54 30.32 1.89
C PHE A 40 25.49 30.27 0.79
N PHE A 41 25.48 31.25 -0.11
CA PHE A 41 24.58 31.24 -1.26
C PHE A 41 24.96 30.15 -2.28
N ILE A 42 26.24 30.00 -2.60
CA ILE A 42 26.72 28.95 -3.53
C ILE A 42 26.42 27.57 -2.96
N VAL A 43 26.77 27.30 -1.69
CA VAL A 43 26.55 26.00 -1.06
C VAL A 43 25.05 25.69 -0.95
N ALA A 44 24.23 26.66 -0.57
CA ALA A 44 22.78 26.48 -0.50
C ALA A 44 22.16 26.22 -1.88
N SER A 45 22.65 26.91 -2.92
CA SER A 45 22.16 26.72 -4.29
C SER A 45 22.57 25.35 -4.84
N ALA A 46 23.80 24.89 -4.55
CA ALA A 46 24.26 23.56 -4.92
C ALA A 46 23.43 22.45 -4.24
N HIS A 47 23.13 22.59 -2.95
CA HIS A 47 22.26 21.64 -2.24
C HIS A 47 20.83 21.65 -2.79
N TYR A 48 20.27 22.82 -3.08
CA TYR A 48 18.94 22.92 -3.68
C TYR A 48 18.87 22.23 -5.05
N VAL A 49 19.88 22.42 -5.90
CA VAL A 49 19.93 21.74 -7.20
C VAL A 49 20.04 20.22 -7.01
N LEU A 50 20.84 19.76 -6.05
CA LEU A 50 20.95 18.33 -5.73
C LEU A 50 19.62 17.74 -5.25
N GLU A 51 18.91 18.43 -4.34
CA GLU A 51 17.57 18.03 -3.88
C GLU A 51 16.59 17.93 -5.04
N ARG A 52 16.60 18.92 -5.95
CA ARG A 52 15.75 18.90 -7.15
C ARG A 52 16.06 17.73 -8.08
N ILE A 53 17.33 17.38 -8.27
CA ILE A 53 17.72 16.21 -9.06
C ILE A 53 17.20 14.93 -8.40
N PHE A 54 17.30 14.80 -7.08
CA PHE A 54 16.77 13.64 -6.37
C PHE A 54 15.25 13.54 -6.42
N ASP A 55 14.54 14.66 -6.31
CA ASP A 55 13.08 14.68 -6.44
C ASP A 55 12.64 14.26 -7.84
N GLN A 56 13.32 14.75 -8.88
CA GLN A 56 13.06 14.34 -10.25
C GLN A 56 13.38 12.85 -10.47
N PHE A 57 14.51 12.38 -9.97
CA PHE A 57 14.87 10.96 -10.06
C PHE A 57 13.85 10.07 -9.36
N LYS A 58 13.36 10.45 -8.18
CA LYS A 58 12.27 9.74 -7.49
C LYS A 58 11.01 9.71 -8.34
N ALA A 59 10.64 10.84 -8.95
CA ALA A 59 9.47 10.92 -9.83
C ALA A 59 9.63 9.99 -11.05
N ASP A 60 10.81 9.94 -11.66
CA ASP A 60 11.10 9.09 -12.82
C ASP A 60 11.09 7.60 -12.43
N VAL A 61 11.66 7.23 -11.27
CA VAL A 61 11.60 5.86 -10.73
C VAL A 61 10.16 5.45 -10.47
N ILE A 62 9.33 6.29 -9.85
CA ILE A 62 7.91 6.01 -9.61
C ILE A 62 7.18 5.83 -10.95
N LYS A 63 7.45 6.69 -11.93
CA LYS A 63 6.88 6.57 -13.28
C LYS A 63 7.26 5.23 -13.93
N GLN A 64 8.53 4.82 -13.82
CA GLN A 64 9.01 3.54 -14.35
C GLN A 64 8.37 2.34 -13.63
N ILE A 65 8.28 2.38 -12.29
CA ILE A 65 7.59 1.35 -11.50
C ILE A 65 6.13 1.25 -11.93
N ASN A 66 5.42 2.37 -12.07
CA ASN A 66 4.03 2.40 -12.51
C ASN A 66 3.83 1.86 -13.94
N SER A 67 4.82 2.03 -14.82
CA SER A 67 4.81 1.43 -16.16
C SER A 67 5.12 -0.08 -16.15
N SER A 68 5.83 -0.55 -15.13
CA SER A 68 6.26 -1.95 -15.00
C SER A 68 5.21 -2.75 -14.25
N VAL A 69 4.15 -3.18 -14.94
CA VAL A 69 3.19 -4.12 -14.36
C VAL A 69 3.84 -5.50 -14.26
N VAL A 70 4.30 -5.85 -13.06
CA VAL A 70 4.75 -7.22 -12.78
C VAL A 70 3.52 -8.04 -12.38
N ALA A 71 2.98 -8.84 -13.31
CA ALA A 71 1.82 -9.69 -13.05
C ALA A 71 2.21 -10.90 -12.17
N THR A 72 2.42 -10.61 -10.89
CA THR A 72 2.65 -11.58 -9.82
C THR A 72 1.33 -12.07 -9.23
N ILE A 73 1.36 -13.14 -8.43
CA ILE A 73 0.18 -13.66 -7.72
C ILE A 73 -0.51 -12.55 -6.88
N PRO A 74 0.19 -11.72 -6.08
CA PRO A 74 -0.43 -10.60 -5.37
C PRO A 74 -1.09 -9.59 -6.30
N TRP A 75 -0.51 -9.35 -7.48
CA TRP A 75 -1.10 -8.44 -8.46
C TRP A 75 -2.45 -8.97 -8.97
N TYR A 76 -2.54 -10.24 -9.37
CA TYR A 76 -3.81 -10.85 -9.79
C TYR A 76 -4.86 -10.82 -8.67
N HIS A 77 -4.44 -11.03 -7.42
CA HIS A 77 -5.30 -10.93 -6.26
C HIS A 77 -5.87 -9.50 -6.09
N GLN A 78 -5.02 -8.47 -6.19
CA GLN A 78 -5.46 -7.08 -6.12
C GLN A 78 -6.39 -6.70 -7.27
N GLN A 79 -6.09 -7.13 -8.50
CA GLN A 79 -6.96 -6.84 -9.63
C GLN A 79 -8.34 -7.51 -9.48
N ALA A 80 -8.39 -8.76 -9.01
CA ALA A 80 -9.65 -9.44 -8.77
C ALA A 80 -10.53 -8.70 -7.74
N LEU A 81 -9.93 -8.11 -6.69
CA LEU A 81 -10.64 -7.28 -5.70
C LEU A 81 -11.10 -5.92 -6.26
N ASN A 82 -10.39 -5.39 -7.25
CA ASN A 82 -10.72 -4.11 -7.88
C ASN A 82 -11.82 -4.23 -8.94
N TYR A 83 -12.34 -5.42 -9.19
CA TYR A 83 -13.41 -5.63 -10.15
C TYR A 83 -14.67 -4.87 -9.75
N GLN A 84 -15.15 -4.03 -10.67
CA GLN A 84 -16.41 -3.28 -10.55
C GLN A 84 -17.43 -3.85 -11.52
N HIS A 85 -18.54 -4.34 -10.99
CA HIS A 85 -19.59 -4.92 -11.82
C HIS A 85 -20.37 -3.83 -12.57
N GLY A 86 -20.54 -4.00 -13.88
CA GLY A 86 -21.30 -3.07 -14.73
C GLY A 86 -20.51 -1.90 -15.33
N ASP A 87 -19.28 -1.64 -14.86
CA ASP A 87 -18.43 -0.58 -15.43
C ASP A 87 -17.48 -1.14 -16.49
N LYS A 88 -17.29 -0.40 -17.58
CA LYS A 88 -16.40 -0.79 -18.68
C LYS A 88 -14.98 -0.27 -18.42
N LEU A 89 -14.00 -1.14 -18.60
CA LEU A 89 -12.60 -0.75 -18.61
C LEU A 89 -12.27 0.15 -19.80
N GLN A 90 -11.48 1.19 -19.55
CA GLN A 90 -10.94 2.06 -20.58
C GLN A 90 -9.41 1.86 -20.63
N LEU A 91 -8.87 1.84 -21.84
CA LEU A 91 -7.42 1.79 -22.04
C LEU A 91 -6.88 3.20 -21.81
N ASP A 92 -6.00 3.35 -20.83
CA ASP A 92 -5.23 4.56 -20.65
C ASP A 92 -4.08 4.57 -21.67
N GLU A 93 -4.15 5.46 -22.66
CA GLU A 93 -3.16 5.56 -23.75
C GLU A 93 -1.74 5.92 -23.26
N GLN A 94 -1.60 6.54 -22.08
CA GLN A 94 -0.29 6.92 -21.54
C GLN A 94 0.39 5.77 -20.80
N THR A 95 -0.40 4.95 -20.08
CA THR A 95 0.13 3.83 -19.30
C THR A 95 -0.05 2.47 -19.98
N LEU A 96 -0.78 2.43 -21.10
CA LEU A 96 -1.18 1.22 -21.84
C LEU A 96 -1.86 0.17 -20.92
N GLN A 97 -2.52 0.66 -19.87
CA GLN A 97 -3.16 -0.17 -18.85
C GLN A 97 -4.68 -0.02 -18.93
N TRP A 98 -5.38 -1.14 -18.78
CA TRP A 98 -6.82 -1.15 -18.60
C TRP A 98 -7.17 -0.68 -17.19
N LYS A 99 -7.84 0.46 -17.08
CA LYS A 99 -8.25 1.04 -15.79
C LYS A 99 -9.71 1.44 -15.83
N TYR A 100 -10.30 1.53 -14.64
CA TYR A 100 -11.61 2.12 -14.47
C TYR A 100 -11.47 3.65 -14.38
N PRO A 101 -12.28 4.43 -15.13
CA PRO A 101 -12.25 5.89 -15.08
C PRO A 101 -12.81 6.45 -13.76
N THR A 102 -13.69 5.70 -13.09
CA THR A 102 -14.23 6.03 -11.77
C THR A 102 -14.18 4.79 -10.90
N VAL A 103 -13.69 4.95 -9.66
CA VAL A 103 -13.63 3.88 -8.67
C VAL A 103 -14.78 4.07 -7.70
N ASP A 104 -15.72 3.15 -7.75
CA ASP A 104 -16.89 3.05 -6.89
C ASP A 104 -16.79 1.77 -6.05
N GLU A 105 -16.58 1.94 -4.75
CA GLU A 105 -16.44 0.80 -3.83
C GLU A 105 -17.75 0.03 -3.65
N SER A 106 -18.90 0.66 -3.90
CA SER A 106 -20.21 0.01 -3.79
C SER A 106 -20.47 -1.02 -4.88
N LYS A 107 -19.77 -0.89 -6.03
CA LYS A 107 -19.86 -1.81 -7.17
C LYS A 107 -18.85 -2.95 -7.12
N ARG A 108 -17.99 -2.98 -6.08
CA ARG A 108 -17.04 -4.08 -5.87
C ARG A 108 -17.80 -5.33 -5.42
N LEU A 109 -18.10 -6.20 -6.38
CA LEU A 109 -18.84 -7.43 -6.15
C LEU A 109 -18.03 -8.50 -5.40
N VAL A 110 -16.72 -8.54 -5.64
CA VAL A 110 -15.84 -9.60 -5.13
C VAL A 110 -15.21 -9.15 -3.82
N ARG A 111 -15.46 -9.91 -2.74
CA ARG A 111 -14.91 -9.64 -1.40
C ARG A 111 -13.79 -10.60 -1.02
N TYR A 112 -13.93 -11.86 -1.39
CA TYR A 112 -12.98 -12.92 -1.07
C TYR A 112 -12.32 -13.41 -2.35
N VAL A 113 -10.99 -13.41 -2.37
CA VAL A 113 -10.19 -13.86 -3.51
C VAL A 113 -9.08 -14.78 -3.01
N ALA A 114 -8.89 -15.90 -3.68
CA ALA A 114 -7.69 -16.71 -3.52
C ALA A 114 -7.06 -16.97 -4.90
N VAL A 115 -5.78 -16.64 -5.03
CA VAL A 115 -5.01 -16.87 -6.27
C VAL A 115 -3.92 -17.88 -6.00
N LYS A 116 -3.83 -18.92 -6.83
CA LYS A 116 -2.78 -19.94 -6.79
C LYS A 116 -2.20 -20.17 -8.17
N ASP A 117 -0.88 -20.27 -8.23
CA ASP A 117 -0.16 -20.61 -9.45
C ASP A 117 0.06 -22.12 -9.51
N HIS A 118 -0.37 -22.76 -10.60
CA HIS A 118 -0.19 -24.18 -10.89
C HIS A 118 0.88 -24.42 -11.97
N GLY A 119 1.73 -23.42 -12.26
CA GLY A 119 2.84 -23.46 -13.22
C GLY A 119 2.41 -23.29 -14.67
N GLY A 120 1.34 -23.97 -15.10
CA GLY A 120 0.76 -23.84 -16.45
C GLY A 120 -0.49 -22.96 -16.52
N SER A 121 -1.12 -22.71 -15.37
CA SER A 121 -2.29 -21.83 -15.27
C SER A 121 -2.37 -21.20 -13.90
N ILE A 122 -2.96 -20.01 -13.83
CA ILE A 122 -3.23 -19.33 -12.57
C ILE A 122 -4.70 -19.57 -12.23
N GLN A 123 -4.93 -20.22 -11.09
CA GLN A 123 -6.26 -20.43 -10.56
C GLN A 123 -6.67 -19.23 -9.72
N VAL A 124 -7.86 -18.69 -10.01
CA VAL A 124 -8.45 -17.57 -9.29
C VAL A 124 -9.81 -18.02 -8.75
N LEU A 125 -9.90 -18.14 -7.43
CA LEU A 125 -11.15 -18.41 -6.71
C LEU A 125 -11.73 -17.09 -6.23
N VAL A 126 -13.00 -16.84 -6.54
CA VAL A 126 -13.71 -15.62 -6.15
C VAL A 126 -15.05 -15.93 -5.50
N SER A 127 -15.38 -15.16 -4.47
CA SER A 127 -16.68 -15.20 -3.79
C SER A 127 -17.11 -13.79 -3.39
N LYS A 128 -18.43 -13.57 -3.37
CA LYS A 128 -19.05 -12.36 -2.86
C LYS A 128 -19.35 -12.50 -1.38
N ASP A 129 -19.63 -11.37 -0.73
CA ASP A 129 -20.09 -11.36 0.64
C ASP A 129 -21.61 -11.28 0.66
N LYS A 130 -22.23 -12.18 1.43
CA LYS A 130 -23.64 -12.10 1.79
C LYS A 130 -23.75 -12.34 3.29
N ASP A 131 -24.16 -11.31 4.01
CA ASP A 131 -24.30 -11.32 5.47
C ASP A 131 -23.03 -11.80 6.20
N GLY A 132 -21.84 -11.45 5.68
CA GLY A 132 -20.56 -11.86 6.25
C GLY A 132 -20.12 -13.29 5.92
N LEU A 133 -20.85 -14.00 5.05
CA LEU A 133 -20.50 -15.33 4.57
C LEU A 133 -20.08 -15.29 3.09
N PRO A 134 -19.07 -16.10 2.70
CA PRO A 134 -18.68 -16.22 1.30
C PRO A 134 -19.77 -16.95 0.51
N GLU A 135 -20.41 -16.24 -0.42
CA GLU A 135 -21.38 -16.81 -1.36
C GLU A 135 -20.73 -16.91 -2.76
N PRO A 136 -20.99 -18.00 -3.51
CA PRO A 136 -20.54 -18.07 -4.89
C PRO A 136 -21.20 -16.99 -5.77
N LEU A 137 -20.47 -16.54 -6.78
CA LEU A 137 -21.00 -15.64 -7.82
C LEU A 137 -21.99 -16.41 -8.70
N THR A 138 -22.99 -15.70 -9.22
CA THR A 138 -23.88 -16.27 -10.26
C THR A 138 -23.11 -16.48 -11.57
N GLU A 139 -23.66 -17.28 -12.48
CA GLU A 139 -22.99 -17.55 -13.77
C GLU A 139 -22.75 -16.28 -14.60
N ASP A 140 -23.69 -15.33 -14.58
CA ASP A 140 -23.56 -14.05 -15.29
C ASP A 140 -22.50 -13.13 -14.66
N GLU A 141 -22.45 -13.10 -13.33
CA GLU A 141 -21.44 -12.38 -12.56
C GLU A 141 -20.04 -12.96 -12.85
N LEU A 142 -19.92 -14.29 -12.85
CA LEU A 142 -18.68 -15.01 -13.14
C LEU A 142 -18.23 -14.80 -14.59
N ARG A 143 -19.16 -14.80 -15.56
CA ARG A 143 -18.85 -14.52 -16.97
C ARG A 143 -18.29 -13.12 -17.15
N SER A 144 -18.91 -12.13 -16.51
CA SER A 144 -18.47 -10.74 -16.54
C SER A 144 -17.10 -10.58 -15.89
N PHE A 145 -16.88 -11.23 -14.75
CA PHE A 145 -15.58 -11.24 -14.06
C PHE A 145 -14.49 -11.93 -14.89
N THR A 146 -14.81 -13.04 -15.55
CA THR A 146 -13.88 -13.76 -16.43
C THR A 146 -13.47 -12.90 -17.62
N ALA A 147 -14.39 -12.13 -18.20
CA ALA A 147 -14.09 -11.19 -19.27
C ALA A 147 -13.15 -10.07 -18.78
N TYR A 148 -13.42 -9.51 -17.60
CA TYR A 148 -12.55 -8.51 -16.95
C TYR A 148 -11.13 -9.05 -16.75
N MET A 149 -10.98 -10.20 -16.10
CA MET A 149 -9.68 -10.83 -15.87
C MET A 149 -8.96 -11.15 -17.19
N SER A 150 -9.70 -11.52 -18.23
CA SER A 150 -9.16 -11.79 -19.56
C SER A 150 -8.70 -10.54 -20.32
N SER A 151 -9.26 -9.36 -20.03
CA SER A 151 -8.80 -8.10 -20.61
C SER A 151 -7.52 -7.56 -19.97
N ILE A 152 -7.33 -7.79 -18.67
CA ILE A 152 -6.18 -7.26 -17.92
C ILE A 152 -4.99 -8.21 -17.88
N LYS A 153 -5.19 -9.51 -18.13
CA LYS A 153 -4.13 -10.51 -18.03
C LYS A 153 -3.01 -10.26 -19.04
N ILE A 154 -1.83 -10.76 -18.71
CA ILE A 154 -0.73 -10.81 -19.68
C ILE A 154 -1.04 -11.86 -20.76
N ALA A 155 -0.71 -11.54 -22.01
CA ALA A 155 -0.80 -12.46 -23.13
C ALA A 155 -0.02 -13.76 -22.85
N GLY A 156 -0.62 -14.90 -23.20
CA GLY A 156 -0.01 -16.23 -22.94
C GLY A 156 -0.33 -16.83 -21.58
N VAL A 157 -0.83 -16.06 -20.60
CA VAL A 157 -1.27 -16.63 -19.32
C VAL A 157 -2.68 -17.20 -19.44
N VAL A 158 -2.85 -18.45 -18.98
CA VAL A 158 -4.15 -19.11 -18.86
C VAL A 158 -4.68 -18.89 -17.45
N LEU A 159 -5.86 -18.28 -17.35
CA LEU A 159 -6.55 -18.05 -16.09
C LEU A 159 -7.69 -19.07 -15.92
N ALA A 160 -7.66 -19.79 -14.81
CA ALA A 160 -8.74 -20.68 -14.39
C ALA A 160 -9.56 -20.00 -13.29
N VAL A 161 -10.56 -19.22 -13.72
CA VAL A 161 -11.47 -18.52 -12.82
C VAL A 161 -12.59 -19.47 -12.38
N ARG A 162 -12.79 -19.62 -11.06
CA ARG A 162 -13.90 -20.42 -10.51
C ARG A 162 -14.52 -19.72 -9.31
N SER A 163 -15.82 -19.86 -9.16
CA SER A 163 -16.52 -19.56 -7.91
C SER A 163 -17.10 -20.86 -7.39
N LEU A 164 -16.66 -21.27 -6.21
CA LEU A 164 -17.07 -22.53 -5.58
C LEU A 164 -17.92 -22.23 -4.36
N PRO A 165 -18.87 -23.11 -4.01
CA PRO A 165 -19.59 -23.00 -2.75
C PRO A 165 -18.61 -23.07 -1.58
N ALA A 166 -18.96 -22.44 -0.46
CA ALA A 166 -18.17 -22.49 0.75
C ALA A 166 -18.01 -23.94 1.24
N ASP A 167 -16.80 -24.30 1.66
CA ASP A 167 -16.54 -25.58 2.30
C ASP A 167 -17.13 -25.58 3.72
N ILE A 168 -17.81 -26.68 4.08
CA ILE A 168 -18.36 -26.87 5.42
C ILE A 168 -17.28 -27.49 6.30
N LEU A 169 -16.74 -26.72 7.24
CA LEU A 169 -15.79 -27.20 8.24
C LEU A 169 -16.55 -27.64 9.52
N SER A 170 -16.58 -28.95 9.79
CA SER A 170 -17.08 -29.50 11.05
C SER A 170 -15.92 -29.89 11.95
N ILE A 171 -15.77 -29.23 13.09
CA ILE A 171 -14.74 -29.54 14.09
C ILE A 171 -15.40 -30.27 15.26
N THR A 172 -15.04 -31.54 15.45
CA THR A 172 -15.42 -32.30 16.65
C THR A 172 -14.25 -32.34 17.60
N ALA A 173 -14.37 -31.69 18.76
CA ALA A 173 -13.36 -31.69 19.80
C ALA A 173 -13.85 -32.45 21.04
N SER A 174 -13.03 -33.38 21.54
CA SER A 174 -13.23 -33.99 22.85
C SER A 174 -12.39 -33.22 23.86
N ILE A 175 -13.05 -32.52 24.78
CA ILE A 175 -12.39 -31.72 25.81
C ILE A 175 -12.40 -32.54 27.10
N GLN A 176 -11.22 -32.92 27.58
CA GLN A 176 -11.06 -33.54 28.89
C GLN A 176 -10.72 -32.45 29.92
N LEU A 177 -11.59 -32.29 30.92
CA LEU A 177 -11.39 -31.36 32.02
C LEU A 177 -10.95 -32.12 33.26
N ASP A 178 -10.03 -31.54 34.03
CA ASP A 178 -9.65 -32.07 35.33
C ASP A 178 -10.84 -31.99 36.31
N PRO A 179 -11.34 -33.14 36.81
CA PRO A 179 -12.49 -33.17 37.72
C PRO A 179 -12.22 -32.49 39.07
N LEU A 180 -10.95 -32.28 39.46
CA LEU A 180 -10.60 -31.54 40.68
C LEU A 180 -10.78 -30.03 40.52
N VAL A 181 -10.78 -29.52 39.29
CA VAL A 181 -10.83 -28.10 38.98
C VAL A 181 -12.19 -27.70 38.39
N TYR A 182 -12.85 -28.60 37.66
CA TYR A 182 -14.09 -28.35 36.94
C TYR A 182 -15.17 -29.37 37.28
N LEU A 183 -16.40 -28.88 37.43
CA LEU A 183 -17.59 -29.71 37.54
C LEU A 183 -17.93 -30.36 36.19
N PRO A 184 -18.72 -31.46 36.16
CA PRO A 184 -19.21 -32.07 34.93
C PRO A 184 -19.99 -31.13 34.02
N SER A 185 -20.49 -30.01 34.55
CA SER A 185 -21.18 -28.94 33.82
C SER A 185 -20.23 -27.91 33.17
N GLY A 186 -18.91 -28.11 33.24
CA GLY A 186 -17.88 -27.22 32.67
C GLY A 186 -17.62 -25.95 33.48
N VAL A 187 -18.12 -25.88 34.72
CA VAL A 187 -17.95 -24.72 35.62
C VAL A 187 -16.75 -24.93 36.54
N ARG A 188 -15.92 -23.91 36.70
CA ARG A 188 -14.77 -23.95 37.61
C ARG A 188 -15.24 -23.92 39.06
N ILE A 189 -14.74 -24.84 39.89
CA ILE A 189 -15.18 -25.00 41.29
C ILE A 189 -14.86 -23.77 42.14
N ARG A 190 -13.71 -23.12 41.89
CA ARG A 190 -13.21 -21.99 42.70
C ARG A 190 -14.04 -20.72 42.57
N ASP A 191 -14.40 -20.34 41.34
CA ASP A 191 -14.98 -19.02 41.03
C ASP A 191 -16.39 -19.12 40.46
N GLY A 192 -16.93 -20.32 40.25
CA GLY A 192 -18.27 -20.54 39.67
C GLY A 192 -18.40 -20.07 38.21
N LYS A 193 -17.30 -19.75 37.54
CA LYS A 193 -17.26 -19.25 36.15
C LYS A 193 -16.89 -20.35 35.16
N ARG A 194 -17.42 -20.25 33.93
CA ARG A 194 -17.01 -21.11 32.81
C ARG A 194 -15.72 -20.56 32.20
N PRO A 195 -14.83 -21.43 31.66
CA PRO A 195 -13.66 -21.00 30.91
C PRO A 195 -14.07 -20.62 29.48
N VAL A 196 -14.91 -19.60 29.35
CA VAL A 196 -15.12 -18.61 28.26
C VAL A 196 -16.32 -17.75 28.66
#